data_AF-W6N7Z9-F1
#
_entry.id   AF-W6N7Z9-F1
#
_cell.length_a   1.000
_cell.length_b   1.000
_cell.length_c   1.000
_cell.angle_alpha   90.00
_cell.angle_beta   90.00
_cell.angle_gamma   90.00
#
_symmetry.space_group_name_H-M   'P 1'
#
loop_
_entity.id
_entity.type
_entity.pdbx_description
1 polymer ?
#
loop_
_entity_poly.entity_id
_entity_poly.type
_entity_poly.pdbx_seq_one_letter_code
_entity_poly.pdbx_strand_id
1 'polypeptide(L)' 'MSKQIEEINSLKELCNPIVDYLKNNYNPHCTVIITDVEIKLVEDKIGIPIGSDD' A
#
# COMPACT_ATOMS: atom_id res chain seq x y z
N MET A 1 14.23 -19.51 9.55
CA MET A 1 14.12 -18.33 8.67
C MET A 1 14.88 -17.19 9.32
N SER A 2 15.30 -16.16 8.58
CA SER A 2 15.86 -14.96 9.21
C SER A 2 14.73 -14.15 9.86
N LYS A 3 14.98 -13.58 11.04
CA LYS A 3 14.03 -12.75 11.80
C LYS A 3 13.32 -11.68 10.97
N GLN A 4 14.04 -11.08 10.01
CA GLN A 4 13.51 -10.08 9.08
C GLN A 4 12.38 -10.61 8.18
N ILE A 5 12.44 -11.86 7.76
CA ILE A 5 11.39 -12.48 6.92
C ILE A 5 10.11 -12.67 7.74
N GLU A 6 10.24 -13.04 9.02
CA GLU A 6 9.11 -13.19 9.93
C GLU A 6 8.42 -11.84 10.18
N GLU A 7 9.19 -10.78 10.44
CA GLU A 7 8.67 -9.41 10.63
C GLU A 7 7.91 -8.90 9.39
N ILE A 8 8.45 -9.13 8.18
CA ILE A 8 7.79 -8.74 6.92
C ILE A 8 6.51 -9.56 6.69
N ASN A 9 6.52 -10.85 7.02
CA ASN A 9 5.32 -11.69 6.89
C ASN A 9 4.22 -11.24 7.86
N SER A 10 4.55 -10.93 9.12
CA SER A 10 3.59 -10.38 10.08
C SER A 10 3.03 -9.03 9.62
N LEU A 11 3.87 -8.15 9.07
CA LEU A 11 3.40 -6.89 8.49
C LEU A 11 2.44 -7.11 7.31
N LYS A 12 2.76 -8.08 6.43
CA LYS A 12 1.89 -8.44 5.31
C LYS A 12 0.52 -8.93 5.79
N GLU A 13 0.49 -9.81 6.80
CA GLU A 13 -0.76 -10.30 7.38
C GLU A 13 -1.60 -9.17 7.98
N LEU A 14 -0.96 -8.24 8.71
CA LEU A 14 -1.63 -7.06 9.28
C LEU A 14 -2.23 -6.14 8.19
N CYS A 15 -1.59 -6.07 7.02
CA CYS A 15 -2.05 -5.23 5.91
C CYS A 15 -3.13 -5.88 5.03
N ASN A 16 -3.40 -7.19 5.14
CA ASN A 16 -4.43 -7.85 4.33
C ASN A 16 -5.82 -7.18 4.43
N PRO A 17 -6.34 -6.82 5.62
CA PRO A 17 -7.62 -6.13 5.72
C PRO A 17 -7.64 -4.77 5.03
N ILE A 18 -6.49 -4.07 5.01
CA ILE A 18 -6.34 -2.76 4.34
C ILE A 18 -6.41 -2.95 2.82
N VAL A 19 -5.74 -3.99 2.30
CA VAL A 19 -5.79 -4.34 0.88
C VAL A 19 -7.21 -4.68 0.45
N ASP A 20 -7.94 -5.49 1.23
CA ASP A 20 -9.32 -5.84 0.93
C ASP A 20 -10.25 -4.63 1.00
N TYR A 21 -10.04 -3.75 1.98
CA TYR A 21 -10.77 -2.50 2.09
C TYR A 21 -10.56 -1.61 0.84
N LEU A 22 -9.33 -1.48 0.36
CA LEU A 22 -9.04 -0.73 -0.87
C LEU A 22 -9.72 -1.33 -2.09
N LYS A 23 -9.60 -2.64 -2.30
CA LYS A 23 -10.20 -3.33 -3.46
C LYS A 23 -11.72 -3.21 -3.51
N ASN A 24 -12.38 -3.24 -2.34
CA ASN A 24 -13.83 -3.27 -2.27
C ASN A 24 -14.47 -1.87 -2.31
N ASN A 25 -13.74 -0.82 -1.94
CA ASN A 25 -14.32 0.52 -1.72
C ASN A 25 -13.71 1.62 -2.60
N TYR A 26 -12.54 1.41 -3.21
CA TYR A 26 -11.80 2.45 -3.92
C TYR A 26 -11.31 1.99 -5.29
N ASN A 27 -10.88 2.94 -6.11
CA ASN A 27 -10.32 2.67 -7.43
C ASN A 27 -8.81 2.31 -7.34
N PRO A 28 -8.22 1.74 -8.40
CA PRO A 28 -6.81 1.33 -8.41
C PRO A 28 -5.80 2.47 -8.27
N HIS A 29 -6.23 3.73 -8.36
CA HIS A 29 -5.37 4.91 -8.22
C HIS A 29 -5.33 5.44 -6.77
N CYS A 30 -5.90 4.69 -5.81
CA CYS A 30 -5.84 5.02 -4.39
C CYS A 30 -4.68 4.28 -3.69
N THR A 31 -3.93 5.01 -2.87
CA THR A 31 -2.81 4.51 -2.06
C THR A 31 -3.03 4.83 -0.58
N VAL A 32 -2.72 3.86 0.30
CA VAL A 32 -2.68 4.08 1.76
C VAL A 32 -1.23 4.30 2.20
N ILE A 33 -1.01 5.40 2.91
CA ILE A 33 0.28 5.73 3.52
C ILE A 33 0.11 5.67 5.04
N ILE A 34 0.93 4.84 5.70
CA ILE A 34 0.91 4.64 7.16
C ILE A 34 2.23 5.16 7.73
N THR A 35 2.15 6.08 8.68
CA THR A 35 3.29 6.54 9.47
C THR A 35 2.99 6.34 10.95
N ASP A 36 3.94 6.67 11.82
CA ASP A 36 3.76 6.69 13.27
C ASP A 36 2.81 7.81 13.76
N VAL A 37 2.45 8.75 12.88
CA VAL A 37 1.62 9.91 13.22
C VAL A 37 0.21 9.79 12.65
N GLU A 38 0.05 9.16 11.49
CA GLU A 38 -1.22 9.18 10.76
C GLU A 38 -1.36 8.05 9.72
N ILE A 39 -2.62 7.81 9.33
CA ILE A 39 -2.99 6.95 8.20
C ILE A 39 -3.70 7.84 7.17
N LYS A 40 -3.16 7.90 5.95
CA LYS A 40 -3.74 8.67 4.85
C LYS A 40 -4.18 7.76 3.71
N LEU A 41 -5.30 8.13 3.11
CA LEU A 41 -5.72 7.63 1.80
C LEU A 41 -5.52 8.75 0.78
N VAL A 42 -4.71 8.49 -0.24
CA VAL A 42 -4.36 9.45 -1.30
C VAL A 42 -4.83 8.88 -2.63
N GLU A 43 -5.39 9.73 -3.49
CA GLU A 43 -5.83 9.35 -4.84
C GLU A 43 -5.05 10.14 -5.88
N ASP A 44 -4.41 9.43 -6.80
CA ASP A 44 -3.75 10.03 -7.95
C ASP A 44 -4.77 10.42 -9.02
N LYS A 45 -4.95 11.71 -9.24
CA LYS A 45 -5.87 12.23 -10.27
C LYS A 45 -5.23 12.32 -11.65
N ILE A 46 -3.93 12.63 -11.70
CA ILE A 46 -3.14 12.76 -12.93
C ILE A 46 -1.72 12.29 -12.60
N GLY A 47 -1.29 11.21 -13.24
CA GLY A 47 0.10 10.72 -13.18
C GLY A 47 0.72 10.72 -14.57
N ILE A 48 1.90 11.31 -14.72
CA ILE A 48 2.66 11.29 -15.97
C ILE A 48 3.96 10.52 -15.69
N PRO A 49 4.19 9.36 -16.31
CA PRO A 49 5.44 8.62 -16.13
C PRO A 49 6.61 9.41 -16.73
N ILE A 50 7.72 9.52 -15.99
CA ILE A 50 8.94 10.23 -16.42
C ILE A 50 9.97 9.25 -17.06
N GLY A 51 9.53 8.08 -17.52
CA GLY A 51 10.35 7.05 -18.15
C GLY A 51 9.49 5.87 -18.61
N SER A 52 9.89 5.23 -19.70
CA SER A 52 9.29 3.99 -20.23
C SER A 52 9.96 2.76 -19.62
N ASP A 53 9.22 1.66 -19.50
CA ASP A 53 9.71 0.35 -19.07
C ASP A 53 10.92 -0.10 -19.90
N ASP A 54 12.11 -0.05 -19.30
CA ASP A 54 13.30 -0.86 -19.61
C ASP A 54 13.96 -1.29 -18.29
#